data_AF-A0A2D6NE66-F1
#
_entry.id   AF-A0A2D6NE66-F1
#
_cell.length_a   1.000
_cell.length_b   1.000
_cell.length_c   1.000
_cell.angle_alpha   90.00
_cell.angle_beta   90.00
_cell.angle_gamma   90.00
#
_symmetry.space_group_name_H-M   'P 1'
#
loop_
_entity.id
_entity.type
_entity.pdbx_description
1 polymer ?
#
loop_
_entity_poly.entity_id
_entity_poly.type
_entity_poly.pdbx_seq_one_letter_code
_entity_poly.pdbx_strand_id
1 'polypeptide(L)'
;MENLNSVKRINKLLKLVKDEKIVLLEGKLKSHEETELISRTMQEIDNKFKGIEISVINPENTDSKDMMYTIRKLFLKLVMRNRIGFTIIGPASIVKEIKQDPGKIQLLTEESKR
;
A
#
# COMPACT_ATOMS: atom_id res chain seq x y z
N MET A 1 4.18 13.91 18.23
CA MET A 1 4.86 14.32 16.97
C MET A 1 4.61 13.35 15.79
N GLU A 2 4.21 12.08 16.01
CA GLU A 2 3.88 11.15 14.91
C GLU A 2 2.67 11.57 14.04
N ASN A 3 1.61 12.16 14.62
CA ASN A 3 0.38 12.50 13.89
C ASN A 3 0.57 13.54 12.77
N LEU A 4 1.49 14.49 12.96
CA LEU A 4 1.81 15.49 11.92
C LEU A 4 2.45 14.84 10.69
N ASN A 5 3.16 13.73 10.87
CA ASN A 5 3.76 12.97 9.76
C ASN A 5 2.69 12.16 9.01
N SER A 6 1.79 11.49 9.74
CA SER A 6 0.68 10.74 9.15
C SER A 6 -0.22 11.61 8.26
N VAL A 7 -0.63 12.79 8.71
CA VAL A 7 -1.49 13.70 7.93
C VAL A 7 -0.78 14.19 6.66
N LYS A 8 0.50 14.55 6.75
CA LYS A 8 1.30 14.96 5.58
C LYS A 8 1.45 13.82 4.58
N ARG A 9 1.66 12.59 5.06
CA ARG A 9 1.75 11.40 4.22
C ARG A 9 0.44 11.15 3.47
N ILE A 10 -0.70 11.19 4.15
CA ILE A 10 -2.03 11.00 3.55
C ILE A 10 -2.29 12.06 2.47
N ASN A 11 -2.01 13.34 2.76
CA ASN A 11 -2.16 14.41 1.77
C ASN A 11 -1.28 14.20 0.54
N LYS A 12 -0.04 13.73 0.74
CA LYS A 12 0.86 13.41 -0.37
C LYS A 12 0.32 12.27 -1.22
N LEU A 13 -0.19 11.22 -0.60
CA LEU A 13 -0.78 10.07 -1.30
C LEU A 13 -2.01 10.49 -2.10
N LEU A 14 -2.93 11.23 -1.49
CA LEU A 14 -4.15 11.68 -2.14
C LEU A 14 -3.85 12.56 -3.36
N LYS A 15 -2.88 13.48 -3.25
CA LYS A 15 -2.41 14.28 -4.38
C LYS A 15 -1.84 13.43 -5.51
N LEU A 16 -0.94 12.48 -5.19
CA LEU A 16 -0.33 11.62 -6.21
C LEU A 16 -1.37 10.78 -6.95
N VAL A 17 -2.33 10.23 -6.22
CA VAL A 17 -3.36 9.36 -6.80
C VAL A 17 -4.38 10.16 -7.61
N LYS A 18 -4.70 11.39 -7.20
CA LYS A 18 -5.49 12.34 -8.00
C LYS A 18 -4.80 12.76 -9.30
N ASP A 19 -3.46 12.86 -9.29
CA ASP A 19 -2.65 13.07 -10.48
C ASP A 19 -2.50 11.80 -11.34
N GLU A 20 -3.40 10.82 -11.18
CA GLU A 20 -3.44 9.56 -11.91
C GLU A 20 -2.21 8.64 -11.72
N LYS A 21 -1.47 8.79 -10.61
CA LYS A 21 -0.26 8.00 -10.33
C LYS A 21 -0.56 6.79 -9.44
N ILE A 22 0.10 5.67 -9.74
CA ILE A 22 0.15 4.49 -8.87
C ILE A 22 1.36 4.65 -7.94
N VAL A 23 1.12 4.46 -6.65
CA VAL A 23 2.12 4.61 -5.58
C VAL A 23 2.41 3.25 -4.95
N LEU A 24 3.69 2.89 -4.88
CA LEU A 24 4.19 1.76 -4.11
C LEU A 24 4.83 2.28 -2.81
N LEU A 25 4.37 1.78 -1.67
CA LEU A 25 4.88 2.10 -0.35
C LEU A 25 5.60 0.90 0.24
N GLU A 26 6.76 1.15 0.84
CA GLU A 26 7.41 0.19 1.72
C GLU A 26 6.68 0.14 3.06
N GLY A 27 6.29 -1.05 3.46
CA GLY A 27 5.47 -1.30 4.65
C GLY A 27 3.99 -0.95 4.46
N LYS A 28 3.20 -1.30 5.49
CA LYS A 28 1.75 -1.07 5.51
C LYS A 28 1.40 0.33 6.02
N LEU A 29 0.24 0.83 5.59
CA LEU A 29 -0.42 1.92 6.29
C LEU A 29 -0.86 1.44 7.68
N LYS A 30 -0.75 2.31 8.69
CA LYS A 30 -1.39 2.05 9.99
C LYS A 30 -2.91 2.09 9.77
N SER A 31 -3.69 1.31 10.53
CA SER A 31 -5.14 1.24 10.34
C SER A 31 -5.84 2.62 10.38
N HIS A 32 -5.40 3.54 11.24
CA HIS A 32 -5.95 4.89 11.26
C HIS A 32 -5.57 5.73 10.02
N GLU A 33 -4.39 5.50 9.43
CA GLU A 33 -3.98 6.19 8.20
C GLU A 33 -4.81 5.71 7.02
N GLU A 34 -5.08 4.41 6.96
CA GLU A 34 -5.91 3.79 5.92
C GLU A 34 -7.36 4.28 6.01
N THR A 35 -7.97 4.26 7.19
CA THR A 35 -9.33 4.80 7.40
C THR A 35 -9.41 6.27 7.02
N GLU A 36 -8.45 7.09 7.43
CA GLU A 36 -8.42 8.52 7.10
C GLU A 36 -8.23 8.75 5.59
N LEU A 37 -7.35 7.99 4.94
CA LEU A 37 -7.14 8.07 3.49
C LEU A 37 -8.41 7.72 2.71
N ILE A 38 -9.12 6.66 3.11
CA ILE A 38 -10.41 6.27 2.52
C ILE A 38 -11.44 7.37 2.75
N SER A 39 -11.56 7.87 3.98
CA SER A 39 -12.53 8.91 4.33
C SER A 39 -12.33 10.20 3.51
N ARG A 40 -11.09 10.68 3.40
CA ARG A 40 -10.77 11.86 2.57
C ARG A 40 -10.99 11.59 1.09
N THR A 41 -10.67 10.38 0.62
CA THR A 41 -10.95 10.00 -0.76
C THR A 41 -12.44 10.15 -1.05
N MET A 42 -13.32 9.60 -0.21
CA MET A 42 -14.77 9.69 -0.38
C MET A 42 -15.28 11.14 -0.45
N GLN A 43 -14.68 12.05 0.32
CA GLN A 43 -15.01 13.48 0.30
C GLN A 43 -14.55 14.18 -0.99
N GLU A 44 -13.54 13.63 -1.65
CA GLU A 44 -12.91 14.21 -2.83
C GLU A 44 -13.34 13.56 -4.15
N ILE A 45 -14.20 12.53 -4.12
CA ILE A 45 -14.74 11.86 -5.32
C ILE A 45 -15.57 12.86 -6.14
N ASP A 46 -15.32 12.88 -7.44
CA ASP A 46 -16.06 13.69 -8.40
C ASP A 46 -16.21 12.98 -9.76
N ASN A 47 -16.58 13.74 -10.79
CA ASN A 47 -16.75 13.20 -12.14
C ASN A 47 -15.46 12.67 -12.76
N LYS A 48 -14.30 13.21 -12.37
CA LYS A 48 -12.96 12.85 -12.86
C LYS A 48 -12.26 11.85 -11.93
N PHE A 49 -12.35 12.05 -10.62
CA PHE A 49 -11.73 11.21 -9.61
C PHE A 49 -12.74 10.24 -9.00
N LYS A 50 -12.64 8.95 -9.33
CA LYS A 50 -13.60 7.91 -8.89
C LYS A 50 -13.27 7.27 -7.54
N GLY A 51 -12.12 7.60 -6.97
CA GLY A 51 -11.64 7.06 -5.70
C GLY A 51 -10.29 6.38 -5.84
N ILE A 52 -9.94 5.56 -4.85
CA ILE A 52 -8.66 4.85 -4.77
C ILE A 52 -8.89 3.36 -4.58
N GLU A 53 -7.93 2.57 -5.04
CA GLU A 53 -7.80 1.14 -4.73
C GLU A 53 -6.55 0.94 -3.86
N ILE A 54 -6.64 0.09 -2.84
CA ILE A 54 -5.54 -0.19 -1.89
C ILE A 54 -5.30 -1.70 -1.86
N SER A 55 -4.07 -2.13 -2.09
CA SER A 55 -3.67 -3.54 -1.98
C SER A 55 -2.39 -3.70 -1.16
N VAL A 56 -2.37 -4.69 -0.26
CA VAL A 56 -1.22 -4.99 0.58
C VAL A 56 -0.61 -6.31 0.16
N ILE A 57 0.65 -6.28 -0.25
CA ILE A 57 1.46 -7.46 -0.56
C ILE A 57 2.21 -7.88 0.71
N ASN A 58 1.90 -9.07 1.22
CA ASN A 58 2.66 -9.68 2.29
C ASN A 58 3.62 -10.71 1.69
N PRO A 59 4.94 -10.61 1.93
CA PRO A 59 5.85 -11.70 1.67
C PRO A 59 5.64 -12.76 2.76
N GLU A 60 4.55 -13.52 2.66
CA GLU A 60 4.46 -14.79 3.36
C GLU A 60 4.53 -15.85 2.26
N ASN A 61 5.59 -16.66 2.26
CA ASN A 61 5.61 -18.04 1.73
C ASN A 61 6.95 -18.71 2.04
N THR A 62 7.03 -19.36 3.20
CA THR A 62 7.70 -20.67 3.25
C THR A 62 6.99 -21.48 4.35
N ASP A 63 6.23 -22.47 3.92
CA ASP A 63 5.58 -23.47 4.76
C ASP A 63 6.65 -24.42 5.33
N SER A 64 7.43 -23.95 6.30
CA SER A 64 8.20 -24.84 7.17
C SER A 64 7.36 -25.13 8.42
N LYS A 65 6.87 -26.36 8.54
CA LYS A 65 6.11 -26.93 9.66
C LYS A 65 6.90 -27.02 10.98
N ASP A 66 7.80 -26.08 11.26
CA ASP A 66 8.61 -26.06 12.47
C ASP A 66 7.94 -25.21 13.56
N MET A 67 7.70 -25.82 14.72
CA MET A 67 7.15 -25.13 15.90
C MET A 67 8.00 -23.90 16.30
N MET A 68 9.31 -23.96 16.08
CA MET A 68 10.26 -22.85 16.30
C MET A 68 10.01 -21.67 15.35
N TYR A 69 9.60 -21.93 14.11
CA TYR A 69 9.26 -20.90 13.12
C TYR A 69 7.99 -20.14 13.53
N THR A 70 6.99 -20.85 14.07
CA THR A 70 5.76 -20.24 14.59
C THR A 70 6.01 -19.30 15.77
N ILE A 71 6.88 -19.67 16.72
CA ILE A 71 7.24 -18.81 17.87
C ILE A 71 8.01 -17.58 17.41
N ARG A 72 8.98 -17.73 16.49
CA ARG A 72 9.68 -16.59 15.87
C ARG A 72 8.72 -15.69 15.10
N LYS A 73 7.76 -16.25 14.36
CA LYS A 73 6.71 -15.49 13.64
C LYS A 73 5.83 -14.71 14.62
N LEU A 74 5.48 -15.29 15.77
CA LEU A 74 4.75 -14.58 16.83
C LEU A 74 5.57 -13.42 17.39
N PHE A 75 6.85 -13.66 17.71
CA PHE A 75 7.75 -12.64 18.26
C PHE A 75 8.01 -11.52 17.25
N LEU A 76 8.22 -11.86 15.97
CA LEU A 76 8.32 -10.91 14.86
C LEU A 76 7.03 -10.14 14.64
N LYS A 77 5.85 -10.76 14.74
CA LYS A 77 4.56 -10.06 14.68
C LYS A 77 4.39 -9.10 15.86
N LEU A 78 4.87 -9.46 17.04
CA LEU A 78 4.79 -8.64 18.25
C LEU A 78 5.76 -7.45 18.20
N VAL A 79 7.00 -7.68 17.77
CA VAL A 79 8.06 -6.66 17.64
C VAL A 79 7.87 -5.76 16.42
N MET A 80 7.48 -6.33 15.27
CA MET A 80 7.38 -5.61 13.99
C MET A 80 5.97 -5.18 13.63
N ARG A 81 4.99 -5.35 14.55
CA ARG A 81 3.61 -4.81 14.55
C ARG A 81 3.13 -4.28 13.19
N ASN A 82 3.05 -5.18 12.21
CA ASN A 82 2.49 -5.01 10.86
C ASN A 82 3.29 -4.23 9.79
N ARG A 83 4.62 -4.04 9.92
CA ARG A 83 5.38 -3.24 8.92
C ARG A 83 6.07 -4.02 7.79
N ILE A 84 6.05 -5.35 7.80
CA ILE A 84 6.61 -6.14 6.70
C ILE A 84 5.57 -6.23 5.57
N GLY A 85 5.95 -5.81 4.36
CA GLY A 85 5.10 -5.86 3.17
C GLY A 85 5.23 -4.61 2.30
N PHE A 86 4.52 -4.61 1.18
CA PHE A 86 4.36 -3.43 0.33
C PHE A 86 2.89 -3.04 0.27
N THR A 87 2.60 -1.74 0.16
CA THR A 87 1.24 -1.25 -0.10
C THR A 87 1.20 -0.54 -1.44
N ILE A 88 0.32 -0.99 -2.32
CA ILE A 88 0.03 -0.37 -3.61
C ILE A 88 -1.24 0.47 -3.45
N ILE A 89 -1.20 1.70 -3.93
CA ILE A 89 -2.32 2.63 -3.91
C ILE A 89 -2.43 3.26 -5.29
N GLY A 90 -3.60 3.25 -5.90
CA GLY A 90 -3.81 3.84 -7.23
C GLY A 90 -5.22 4.35 -7.43
N PRO A 91 -5.47 5.13 -8.50
CA PRO A 91 -6.79 5.68 -8.79
C PRO A 91 -7.70 4.59 -9.33
N ALA A 92 -8.95 4.56 -8.84
CA ALA A 92 -9.95 3.57 -9.26
C ALA A 92 -10.32 3.66 -10.75
N SER A 93 -10.02 4.79 -11.41
CA SER A 93 -10.22 4.98 -12.85
C SER A 93 -9.25 4.19 -13.74
N ILE A 94 -8.03 3.92 -13.26
CA ILE A 94 -6.96 3.27 -14.04
C ILE A 94 -6.74 1.83 -13.57
N VAL A 95 -6.86 1.60 -12.26
CA VAL A 95 -6.65 0.29 -11.66
C VAL A 95 -7.90 -0.57 -11.86
N LYS A 96 -7.95 -1.36 -12.95
CA LYS A 96 -9.03 -2.34 -13.20
C LYS A 96 -8.89 -3.62 -12.38
N GLU A 97 -7.66 -4.09 -12.15
CA GLU A 97 -7.39 -5.32 -11.38
C GLU A 97 -5.93 -5.33 -10.90
N ILE A 98 -5.68 -5.59 -9.61
CA ILE A 98 -4.33 -5.83 -9.07
C ILE A 98 -4.14 -7.36 -8.96
N LYS A 99 -3.54 -7.99 -9.98
CA LYS A 99 -3.17 -9.41 -9.91
C LYS A 99 -1.87 -9.59 -9.14
N GLN A 100 -1.94 -10.16 -7.95
CA GLN A 100 -0.76 -10.55 -7.17
C GLN A 100 -0.19 -11.87 -7.70
N ASP A 101 0.85 -11.80 -8.54
CA ASP A 101 1.67 -12.96 -8.89
C ASP A 101 3.04 -12.82 -8.20
N PRO A 102 3.35 -13.61 -7.16
CA PRO A 102 4.62 -13.52 -6.43
C PRO A 102 5.86 -13.82 -7.31
N GLY A 103 5.68 -14.36 -8.52
CA GLY A 103 6.77 -14.61 -9.48
C GLY A 103 6.96 -13.53 -10.55
N LYS A 104 6.11 -12.49 -10.63
CA LYS A 104 6.12 -11.52 -11.74
C LYS A 104 5.84 -10.08 -11.28
N ILE A 105 6.85 -9.41 -10.74
CA ILE A 105 6.83 -7.94 -10.66
C ILE A 105 7.32 -7.40 -12.01
N GLN A 106 6.40 -6.98 -12.89
CA GLN A 106 6.73 -6.33 -14.15
C GLN A 106 6.57 -4.80 -14.02
N LEU A 107 7.70 -4.08 -13.93
CA LEU A 107 7.76 -2.63 -14.14
C LEU A 107 8.19 -2.37 -15.59
N LEU A 108 7.28 -1.87 -16.44
CA LEU A 108 7.65 -1.23 -17.69
C LEU A 108 8.01 0.23 -17.39
N THR A 109 9.27 0.57 -17.64
CA THR A 109 9.75 1.96 -17.60
C THR A 109 10.06 2.37 -19.03
N GLU A 110 9.54 3.52 -19.44
CA GLU A 110 9.87 4.12 -20.73
C GLU A 110 11.03 5.11 -20.50
N GLU A 111 12.16 4.90 -21.16
CA GLU A 111 13.31 5.79 -21.06
C GLU A 111 12.95 7.16 -21.65
N SER A 112 12.92 8.19 -20.80
CA SER A 112 12.91 9.57 -21.28
C SER A 112 14.30 9.89 -21.82
N LYS A 113 14.45 9.79 -23.15
CA LYS A 113 15.64 10.28 -23.87
C LYS A 113 15.88 11.74 -23.51
N ARG A 114 17.04 12.02 -22.92
CA ARG A 114 17.68 13.34 -22.93
C ARG A 114 18.74 13.37 -24.02
#